data_AF-A0A2C9KXR2-F1
#
_entry.id   AF-A0A2C9KXR2-F1
#
_cell.length_a   1.000
_cell.length_b   1.000
_cell.length_c   1.000
_cell.angle_alpha   90.00
_cell.angle_beta   90.00
_cell.angle_gamma   90.00
#
_symmetry.space_group_name_H-M   'P 1'
#
loop_
_entity.id
_entity.type
_entity.pdbx_description
1 polymer ?
#
loop_
_entity_poly.entity_id
_entity_poly.type
_entity_poly.pdbx_seq_one_letter_code
_entity_poly.pdbx_strand_id
1 'polypeptide(L)'
;MDLVALPKYFLCYSLDWHPNNVLIAAGSTDFKCRIFSAYRKEVDEKPGPSSWGSKMMFGALMAEFANGGGGWVHSVSFSASGNKVAWVGHDSSVSVVDSTKGNELLVIKDSFLPFMGITWITENSLVAAGYDCNPMLFSHTGGKLTLVGQLDQSQEKESGQIRFGRSLSWNSPPLPINGSMEEEEEETFTRVSAMNRFKNLDKKATASETSTDLKTQHQNTITQVSVYSGTKADAGKIATSGVDGNLIIWDLKSLEKSIQGLKIS
;
A
#
# COMPACT_ATOMS: atom_id res chain seq x y z
N MET A 1 -34.11 -24.89 -25.69
CA MET A 1 -32.77 -25.48 -25.47
C MET A 1 -32.13 -24.67 -24.36
N ASP A 2 -32.42 -25.07 -23.12
CA ASP A 2 -31.82 -24.47 -21.94
C ASP A 2 -30.39 -24.96 -21.83
N LEU A 3 -29.45 -24.09 -22.21
CA LEU A 3 -28.06 -24.25 -21.83
C LEU A 3 -28.02 -24.17 -20.30
N VAL A 4 -27.96 -25.33 -19.66
CA VAL A 4 -27.57 -25.49 -18.27
C VAL A 4 -26.32 -24.64 -18.08
N ALA A 5 -26.45 -23.52 -17.38
CA ALA A 5 -25.33 -22.66 -17.04
C ALA A 5 -24.38 -23.51 -16.19
N LEU A 6 -23.30 -23.98 -16.80
CA LEU A 6 -22.18 -24.53 -16.06
C LEU A 6 -21.83 -23.51 -14.96
N PRO A 7 -21.57 -23.94 -13.71
CA PRO A 7 -21.06 -23.03 -12.70
C PRO A 7 -19.85 -22.33 -13.29
N LYS A 8 -19.96 -21.01 -13.48
CA LYS A 8 -18.89 -20.20 -14.03
C LYS A 8 -17.83 -20.09 -12.94
N TYR A 9 -16.91 -21.04 -12.90
CA TYR A 9 -15.78 -21.02 -11.98
C TYR A 9 -14.79 -19.98 -12.49
N PHE A 10 -14.65 -18.90 -11.74
CA PHE A 10 -13.63 -17.90 -11.98
C PHE A 10 -12.62 -17.96 -10.83
N LEU A 11 -11.35 -17.71 -11.15
CA LEU A 11 -10.31 -17.67 -10.14
C LEU A 11 -10.52 -16.43 -9.26
N CYS A 12 -10.35 -16.61 -7.95
CA CYS A 12 -10.28 -15.53 -6.98
C CYS A 12 -8.79 -15.25 -6.72
N TYR A 13 -8.35 -14.02 -6.96
CA TYR A 13 -6.94 -13.62 -6.79
C TYR A 13 -6.67 -13.05 -5.40
N SER A 14 -7.64 -12.33 -4.84
CA SER A 14 -7.45 -11.55 -3.62
C SER A 14 -8.70 -11.53 -2.75
N LEU A 15 -8.45 -11.47 -1.45
CA LEU A 15 -9.46 -11.39 -0.41
C LEU A 15 -9.03 -10.35 0.62
N ASP A 16 -9.99 -9.62 1.18
CA ASP A 16 -9.75 -8.77 2.35
C ASP A 16 -10.99 -8.74 3.24
N TRP A 17 -10.76 -8.90 4.55
CA TRP A 17 -11.84 -8.97 5.53
C TRP A 17 -12.29 -7.57 5.95
N HIS A 18 -13.59 -7.41 6.08
CA HIS A 18 -14.17 -6.25 6.72
C HIS A 18 -13.88 -6.29 8.24
N PRO A 19 -13.74 -5.13 8.92
CA PRO A 19 -13.48 -5.04 10.36
C PRO A 19 -14.49 -5.76 11.28
N ASN A 20 -15.65 -6.16 10.75
CA ASN A 20 -16.68 -6.87 11.52
C ASN A 20 -16.50 -8.39 11.48
N ASN A 21 -15.45 -8.90 10.81
CA ASN A 21 -15.14 -10.32 10.63
C ASN A 21 -16.24 -11.14 9.94
N VAL A 22 -17.23 -10.48 9.32
CA VAL A 22 -18.36 -11.13 8.66
C VAL A 22 -18.35 -10.89 7.17
N LEU A 23 -18.07 -9.67 6.73
CA LEU A 23 -18.01 -9.35 5.31
C LEU A 23 -16.60 -9.61 4.78
N ILE A 24 -16.53 -10.10 3.55
CA ILE A 24 -15.27 -10.35 2.85
C ILE A 24 -15.37 -9.80 1.43
N ALA A 25 -14.37 -9.02 1.03
CA ALA A 25 -14.21 -8.54 -0.33
C ALA A 25 -13.40 -9.57 -1.12
N ALA A 26 -13.75 -9.77 -2.39
CA ALA A 26 -13.10 -10.71 -3.29
C ALA A 26 -12.87 -10.08 -4.68
N GLY A 27 -11.64 -10.15 -5.16
CA GLY A 27 -11.25 -9.82 -6.53
C GLY A 27 -11.16 -11.08 -7.40
N SER A 28 -11.67 -11.03 -8.63
CA SER A 28 -11.74 -12.20 -9.53
C SER A 28 -11.31 -11.92 -10.98
N THR A 29 -11.00 -13.01 -11.71
CA THR A 29 -10.71 -13.00 -13.15
C THR A 29 -11.91 -12.73 -14.05
N ASP A 30 -13.13 -12.71 -13.52
CA ASP A 30 -14.31 -12.24 -14.26
C ASP A 30 -14.51 -10.73 -14.22
N PHE A 31 -13.44 -10.00 -13.86
CA PHE A 31 -13.35 -8.56 -13.86
C PHE A 31 -14.27 -7.90 -12.83
N LYS A 32 -14.55 -8.59 -11.71
CA LYS A 32 -15.42 -8.06 -10.66
C LYS A 32 -14.75 -8.02 -9.30
N CYS A 33 -15.09 -6.97 -8.55
CA CYS A 33 -14.95 -6.91 -7.11
C CYS A 33 -16.31 -7.23 -6.50
N ARG A 34 -16.34 -8.16 -5.53
CA ARG A 34 -17.56 -8.59 -4.85
C ARG A 34 -17.39 -8.51 -3.36
N ILE A 35 -18.48 -8.22 -2.66
CA ILE A 35 -18.55 -8.32 -1.21
C ILE A 35 -19.55 -9.40 -0.87
N PHE A 36 -19.09 -10.40 -0.11
CA PHE A 36 -19.92 -11.49 0.38
C PHE A 36 -20.04 -11.43 1.89
N SER A 37 -21.13 -12.00 2.42
CA SER A 37 -21.20 -12.38 3.83
C SER A 37 -20.65 -13.80 4.00
N ALA A 38 -19.65 -13.92 4.87
CA ALA A 38 -19.10 -15.18 5.36
C ALA A 38 -19.63 -15.53 6.76
N TYR A 39 -20.73 -14.89 7.21
CA TYR A 39 -21.32 -15.10 8.54
C TYR A 39 -21.62 -16.57 8.81
N ARG A 40 -21.12 -17.08 9.93
CA ARG A 40 -21.43 -18.40 10.46
C ARG A 40 -21.97 -18.28 11.88
N LYS A 41 -23.25 -18.60 12.04
CA LYS A 41 -23.98 -18.59 13.33
C LYS A 41 -23.28 -19.36 14.46
N GLU A 42 -22.49 -20.38 14.14
CA GLU A 42 -21.82 -21.24 15.11
C GLU A 42 -20.56 -20.62 15.73
N VAL A 43 -19.94 -19.64 15.06
CA VAL A 43 -18.63 -19.09 15.46
C VAL A 43 -18.62 -17.56 15.54
N ASP A 44 -19.59 -16.88 14.91
CA ASP A 44 -19.66 -15.43 14.87
C ASP A 44 -20.79 -14.88 15.75
N GLU A 45 -20.57 -13.69 16.30
CA GLU A 45 -21.65 -12.88 16.84
C GLU A 45 -22.61 -12.46 15.73
N LYS A 46 -23.91 -12.40 16.05
CA LYS A 46 -24.92 -12.00 15.06
C LYS A 46 -24.63 -10.58 14.56
N PRO A 47 -24.36 -10.37 13.27
CA PRO A 47 -23.99 -9.06 12.76
C PRO A 47 -25.18 -8.09 12.83
N GLY A 48 -24.89 -6.84 13.18
CA GLY A 48 -25.81 -5.73 13.00
C GLY A 48 -25.90 -5.29 11.53
N PRO A 49 -26.86 -4.41 11.17
CA PRO A 49 -26.90 -3.79 9.86
C PRO A 49 -25.62 -3.01 9.57
N SER A 50 -25.19 -3.02 8.31
CA SER A 50 -24.10 -2.17 7.81
C SER A 50 -24.57 -1.36 6.61
N SER A 51 -23.75 -0.40 6.16
CA SER A 51 -23.93 0.31 4.89
C SER A 51 -23.95 -0.62 3.67
N TRP A 52 -23.36 -1.81 3.78
CA TRP A 52 -23.40 -2.85 2.74
C TRP A 52 -24.68 -3.68 2.74
N GLY A 53 -25.54 -3.54 3.77
CA GLY A 53 -26.82 -4.24 3.87
C GLY A 53 -27.07 -4.83 5.25
N SER A 54 -28.29 -5.36 5.42
CA SER A 54 -28.83 -5.84 6.70
C SER A 54 -29.06 -7.36 6.78
N LYS A 55 -29.15 -8.06 5.63
CA LYS A 55 -29.33 -9.52 5.56
C LYS A 55 -28.00 -10.21 5.21
N MET A 56 -27.20 -10.46 6.24
CA MET A 56 -25.88 -11.11 6.13
C MET A 56 -26.00 -12.62 6.39
N MET A 57 -26.61 -13.36 5.48
CA MET A 57 -26.59 -14.83 5.53
C MET A 57 -25.33 -15.37 4.83
N PHE A 58 -24.83 -16.53 5.26
CA PHE A 58 -23.65 -17.15 4.64
C PHE A 58 -23.81 -17.25 3.11
N GLY A 59 -22.81 -16.75 2.38
CA GLY A 59 -22.78 -16.73 0.92
C GLY A 59 -23.59 -15.62 0.26
N ALA A 60 -24.26 -14.75 1.02
CA ALA A 60 -25.00 -13.62 0.45
C ALA A 60 -24.06 -12.67 -0.29
N LEU A 61 -24.39 -12.36 -1.54
CA LEU A 61 -23.74 -11.30 -2.31
C LEU A 61 -24.31 -9.95 -1.84
N MET A 62 -23.48 -9.17 -1.15
CA MET A 62 -23.86 -7.87 -0.60
C MET A 62 -23.70 -6.75 -1.64
N ALA A 63 -22.64 -6.83 -2.46
CA ALA A 63 -22.39 -5.89 -3.54
C ALA A 63 -21.52 -6.53 -4.64
N GLU A 64 -21.71 -6.09 -5.88
CA GLU A 64 -20.91 -6.48 -7.04
C GLU A 64 -20.57 -5.23 -7.86
N PHE A 65 -19.29 -5.05 -8.16
CA PHE A 65 -18.77 -3.94 -8.96
C PHE A 65 -17.96 -4.49 -10.13
N ALA A 66 -18.29 -4.04 -11.34
CA ALA A 66 -17.49 -4.34 -12.52
C ALA A 66 -16.24 -3.46 -12.53
N ASN A 67 -15.10 -4.04 -12.88
CA ASN A 67 -13.84 -3.33 -13.09
C ASN A 67 -13.82 -2.64 -14.48
N GLY A 68 -14.90 -1.92 -14.81
CA GLY A 68 -15.09 -1.14 -16.03
C GLY A 68 -14.61 -1.84 -17.31
N GLY A 69 -13.36 -1.54 -17.72
CA GLY A 69 -12.76 -1.89 -19.00
C GLY A 69 -12.33 -3.36 -19.18
N GLY A 70 -12.64 -4.26 -18.25
CA GLY A 70 -12.44 -5.71 -18.43
C GLY A 70 -11.07 -6.26 -18.00
N GLY A 71 -10.45 -5.66 -16.98
CA GLY A 71 -9.20 -6.18 -16.37
C GLY A 71 -9.45 -7.08 -15.15
N TRP A 72 -8.62 -8.11 -14.96
CA TRP A 72 -8.64 -8.94 -13.74
C TRP A 72 -8.43 -8.07 -12.50
N VAL A 73 -9.14 -8.38 -11.41
CA VAL A 73 -8.96 -7.68 -10.13
C VAL A 73 -7.86 -8.39 -9.33
N HIS A 74 -6.68 -7.77 -9.25
CA HIS A 74 -5.50 -8.36 -8.63
C HIS A 74 -5.54 -8.28 -7.10
N SER A 75 -5.91 -7.13 -6.56
CA SER A 75 -5.96 -6.88 -5.12
C SER A 75 -7.16 -6.04 -4.73
N VAL A 76 -7.74 -6.35 -3.56
CA VAL A 76 -8.88 -5.66 -2.95
C VAL A 76 -8.52 -5.26 -1.51
N SER A 77 -9.06 -4.15 -1.02
CA SER A 77 -8.84 -3.68 0.34
C SER A 77 -10.04 -2.90 0.89
N PHE A 78 -10.61 -3.35 1.99
CA PHE A 78 -11.51 -2.57 2.85
C PHE A 78 -10.74 -1.49 3.60
N SER A 79 -11.38 -0.32 3.74
CA SER A 79 -10.91 0.73 4.65
C SER A 79 -11.00 0.28 6.11
N ALA A 80 -10.37 1.01 7.03
CA ALA A 80 -10.33 0.62 8.44
C ALA A 80 -11.72 0.67 9.11
N SER A 81 -12.60 1.56 8.65
CA SER A 81 -14.01 1.61 9.03
C SER A 81 -14.85 0.52 8.36
N GLY A 82 -14.35 -0.07 7.26
CA GLY A 82 -15.07 -1.04 6.45
C GLY A 82 -16.12 -0.43 5.51
N ASN A 83 -16.34 0.89 5.57
CA ASN A 83 -17.34 1.57 4.74
C ASN A 83 -16.93 1.70 3.27
N LYS A 84 -15.63 1.61 2.98
CA LYS A 84 -15.09 1.73 1.62
C LYS A 84 -14.36 0.48 1.22
N VAL A 85 -14.43 0.14 -0.06
CA VAL A 85 -13.59 -0.89 -0.67
C VAL A 85 -12.83 -0.29 -1.83
N ALA A 86 -11.55 -0.61 -1.93
CA ALA A 86 -10.68 -0.23 -3.02
C ALA A 86 -10.17 -1.49 -3.73
N TRP A 87 -9.90 -1.40 -5.03
CA TRP A 87 -9.27 -2.47 -5.77
C TRP A 87 -8.46 -1.97 -6.95
N VAL A 88 -7.59 -2.85 -7.46
CA VAL A 88 -6.76 -2.57 -8.63
C VAL A 88 -6.99 -3.59 -9.74
N GLY A 89 -7.10 -3.07 -10.95
CA GLY A 89 -7.37 -3.83 -12.15
C GLY A 89 -6.15 -4.00 -13.05
N HIS A 90 -6.10 -5.10 -13.80
CA HIS A 90 -5.09 -5.31 -14.85
C HIS A 90 -5.21 -4.31 -16.03
N ASP A 91 -6.29 -3.53 -16.07
CA ASP A 91 -6.55 -2.47 -17.07
C ASP A 91 -6.00 -1.10 -16.64
N SER A 92 -4.94 -1.09 -15.83
CA SER A 92 -4.33 0.11 -15.24
C SER A 92 -5.34 1.01 -14.54
N SER A 93 -6.18 0.42 -13.69
CA SER A 93 -7.18 1.17 -12.91
C SER A 93 -7.00 1.00 -11.41
N VAL A 94 -7.29 2.07 -10.67
CA VAL A 94 -7.58 2.02 -9.24
C VAL A 94 -9.03 2.45 -9.06
N SER A 95 -9.80 1.63 -8.36
CA SER A 95 -11.22 1.87 -8.12
C SER A 95 -11.52 1.95 -6.63
N VAL A 96 -12.45 2.82 -6.25
CA VAL A 96 -12.95 2.96 -4.89
C VAL A 96 -14.46 3.09 -4.92
N VAL A 97 -15.12 2.41 -3.98
CA VAL A 97 -16.55 2.58 -3.70
C VAL A 97 -16.73 2.89 -2.22
N ASP A 98 -17.60 3.87 -1.93
CA ASP A 98 -18.04 4.22 -0.57
C ASP A 98 -19.52 3.86 -0.37
N SER A 99 -19.78 2.87 0.49
CA SER A 99 -21.13 2.39 0.76
C SER A 99 -22.01 3.38 1.51
N THR A 100 -21.41 4.37 2.17
CA THR A 100 -22.15 5.45 2.84
C THR A 100 -22.62 6.53 1.88
N LYS A 101 -22.12 6.53 0.63
CA LYS A 101 -22.42 7.51 -0.41
C LYS A 101 -23.11 6.89 -1.62
N GLY A 102 -23.95 5.89 -1.39
CA GLY A 102 -24.76 5.27 -2.44
C GLY A 102 -23.99 4.32 -3.36
N ASN A 103 -22.81 3.85 -2.95
CA ASN A 103 -21.97 2.94 -3.72
C ASN A 103 -21.51 3.51 -5.08
N GLU A 104 -21.28 4.83 -5.17
CA GLU A 104 -20.73 5.43 -6.38
C GLU A 104 -19.32 4.87 -6.68
N LEU A 105 -19.12 4.41 -7.92
CA LEU A 105 -17.87 3.84 -8.39
C LEU A 105 -16.94 4.94 -8.91
N LEU A 106 -15.87 5.21 -8.17
CA LEU A 106 -14.81 6.11 -8.58
C LEU A 106 -13.68 5.30 -9.20
N VAL A 107 -13.25 5.67 -10.41
CA VAL A 107 -12.16 4.99 -11.13
C VAL A 107 -11.15 6.02 -11.59
N ILE A 108 -9.87 5.80 -11.30
CA ILE A 108 -8.77 6.54 -11.91
C ILE A 108 -7.99 5.62 -12.85
N LYS A 109 -7.73 6.13 -14.05
CA LYS A 109 -6.82 5.56 -15.04
C LYS A 109 -5.86 6.67 -15.44
N ASP A 110 -4.57 6.39 -15.39
CA ASP A 110 -3.51 7.32 -15.76
C ASP A 110 -2.41 6.54 -16.49
N SER A 111 -1.24 7.15 -16.62
CA SER A 111 -0.04 6.64 -17.27
C SER A 111 0.72 5.56 -16.50
N PHE A 112 0.22 5.12 -15.34
CA PHE A 112 0.80 4.00 -14.59
C PHE A 112 0.45 2.65 -15.23
N LEU A 113 1.37 1.71 -15.09
CA LEU A 113 1.16 0.30 -15.43
C LEU A 113 0.28 -0.39 -14.37
N PRO A 114 -0.26 -1.59 -14.65
CA PRO A 114 -1.18 -2.23 -13.72
C PRO A 114 -0.59 -2.43 -12.32
N PHE A 115 -1.42 -2.24 -11.30
CA PHE A 115 -1.06 -2.56 -9.93
C PHE A 115 -1.41 -4.01 -9.59
N MET A 116 -0.60 -4.62 -8.74
CA MET A 116 -0.78 -5.98 -8.22
C MET A 116 -1.24 -5.99 -6.76
N GLY A 117 -0.86 -4.97 -5.98
CA GLY A 117 -1.23 -4.84 -4.57
C GLY A 117 -1.77 -3.46 -4.25
N ILE A 118 -2.76 -3.39 -3.36
CA ILE A 118 -3.30 -2.15 -2.80
C ILE A 118 -3.63 -2.30 -1.32
N THR A 119 -3.40 -1.27 -0.52
CA THR A 119 -3.87 -1.19 0.87
C THR A 119 -4.26 0.23 1.25
N TRP A 120 -5.30 0.35 2.08
CA TRP A 120 -5.54 1.58 2.84
C TRP A 120 -4.43 1.78 3.88
N ILE A 121 -4.06 3.05 4.08
CA ILE A 121 -3.10 3.49 5.11
C ILE A 121 -3.72 4.50 6.08
N THR A 122 -4.83 5.13 5.66
CA THR A 122 -5.78 5.89 6.50
C THR A 122 -7.19 5.64 5.96
N GLU A 123 -8.22 6.31 6.48
CA GLU A 123 -9.58 6.28 5.89
C GLU A 123 -9.69 6.96 4.52
N ASN A 124 -8.74 7.83 4.16
CA ASN A 124 -8.78 8.64 2.94
C ASN A 124 -7.54 8.46 2.07
N SER A 125 -6.57 7.65 2.48
CA SER A 125 -5.31 7.47 1.76
C SER A 125 -5.01 5.99 1.51
N LEU A 126 -4.51 5.69 0.32
CA LEU A 126 -4.26 4.36 -0.22
C LEU A 126 -2.86 4.29 -0.82
N VAL A 127 -2.21 3.14 -0.72
CA VAL A 127 -0.98 2.86 -1.48
C VAL A 127 -1.20 1.66 -2.38
N ALA A 128 -0.85 1.81 -3.66
CA ALA A 128 -0.86 0.73 -4.64
C ALA A 128 0.52 0.57 -5.28
N ALA A 129 0.86 -0.65 -5.70
CA ALA A 129 2.13 -0.96 -6.34
C ALA A 129 2.00 -2.16 -7.30
N GLY A 130 2.87 -2.21 -8.32
CA GLY A 130 2.78 -3.22 -9.38
C GLY A 130 3.92 -3.13 -10.38
N TYR A 131 3.57 -3.14 -11.67
CA TYR A 131 4.51 -3.26 -12.78
C TYR A 131 5.44 -2.05 -12.97
N ASP A 132 5.08 -0.87 -12.47
CA ASP A 132 5.98 0.29 -12.45
C ASP A 132 7.14 0.16 -11.46
N CYS A 133 7.14 -0.89 -10.62
CA CYS A 133 8.16 -1.12 -9.59
C CYS A 133 8.27 0.04 -8.56
N ASN A 134 7.28 0.94 -8.51
CA ASN A 134 7.23 2.10 -7.64
C ASN A 134 5.88 2.16 -6.90
N PRO A 135 5.83 2.18 -5.56
CA PRO A 135 4.59 2.38 -4.84
C PRO A 135 4.03 3.80 -5.05
N MET A 136 2.72 3.92 -5.25
CA MET A 136 2.05 5.19 -5.50
C MET A 136 0.96 5.47 -4.46
N LEU A 137 0.90 6.71 -3.99
CA LEU A 137 -0.08 7.21 -3.04
C LEU A 137 -1.30 7.78 -3.76
N PHE A 138 -2.49 7.38 -3.33
CA PHE A 138 -3.77 7.90 -3.78
C PHE A 138 -4.54 8.50 -2.60
N SER A 139 -5.32 9.54 -2.86
CA SER A 139 -6.23 10.16 -1.89
C SER A 139 -7.68 10.05 -2.38
N HIS A 140 -8.56 9.64 -1.48
CA HIS A 140 -10.00 9.61 -1.61
C HIS A 140 -10.63 10.63 -0.65
N THR A 141 -10.72 11.89 -1.10
CA THR A 141 -11.27 13.01 -0.30
C THR A 141 -12.33 13.73 -1.10
N GLY A 142 -13.40 14.20 -0.44
CA GLY A 142 -14.45 14.99 -1.10
C GLY A 142 -15.23 14.24 -2.19
N GLY A 143 -15.27 12.89 -2.14
CA GLY A 143 -15.91 12.08 -3.19
C GLY A 143 -15.10 12.00 -4.48
N LYS A 144 -13.81 12.32 -4.44
CA LYS A 144 -12.89 12.23 -5.58
C LYS A 144 -11.71 11.34 -5.23
N LEU A 145 -11.36 10.45 -6.16
CA LEU A 145 -10.12 9.67 -6.11
C LEU A 145 -9.05 10.37 -6.96
N THR A 146 -7.87 10.58 -6.38
CA THR A 146 -6.75 11.28 -7.05
C THR A 146 -5.42 10.58 -6.78
N LEU A 147 -4.54 10.56 -7.78
CA LEU A 147 -3.13 10.20 -7.60
C LEU A 147 -2.41 11.38 -6.93
N VAL A 148 -1.75 11.13 -5.80
CA VAL A 148 -0.97 12.14 -5.05
C VAL A 148 0.48 12.14 -5.53
N GLY A 149 1.08 10.97 -5.68
CA GLY A 149 2.45 10.86 -6.18
C GLY A 149 3.09 9.50 -5.91
N GLN A 150 4.29 9.32 -6.48
CA GLN A 150 5.14 8.15 -6.28
C GLN A 150 5.90 8.27 -4.96
N LEU A 151 6.07 7.15 -4.25
CA LEU A 151 6.78 7.07 -2.96
C LEU A 151 8.28 6.84 -3.13
N ASP A 152 8.70 6.25 -4.24
CA ASP A 152 10.11 6.06 -4.55
C ASP A 152 10.57 7.11 -5.54
N GLN A 153 10.89 8.29 -5.02
CA GLN A 153 11.45 9.37 -5.81
C GLN A 153 12.95 9.35 -5.67
N SER A 154 13.62 9.09 -6.79
CA SER A 154 15.06 9.34 -6.90
C SER A 154 15.28 10.80 -6.52
N GLN A 155 15.92 11.05 -5.39
CA GLN A 155 16.41 12.39 -5.09
C GLN A 155 17.51 12.66 -6.10
N GLU A 156 17.16 13.20 -7.28
CA GLU A 156 18.09 14.03 -8.04
C GLU A 156 18.37 15.23 -7.17
N LYS A 157 19.26 15.03 -6.21
CA LYS A 157 19.92 16.15 -5.56
C LYS A 157 20.61 16.86 -6.70
N GLU A 158 20.15 18.09 -6.99
CA GLU A 158 21.05 19.15 -7.41
C GLU A 158 22.37 18.88 -6.70
N SER A 159 23.45 18.79 -7.47
CA SER A 159 24.81 18.59 -6.98
C SER A 159 25.05 19.40 -5.70
N GLY A 160 24.84 18.78 -4.53
CA GLY A 160 24.57 19.53 -3.30
C GLY A 160 23.92 18.70 -2.20
N GLN A 161 24.77 18.11 -1.35
CA GLN A 161 24.44 17.59 -0.01
C GLN A 161 23.69 16.25 0.14
N ILE A 162 24.49 15.20 0.24
CA ILE A 162 24.14 13.82 0.60
C ILE A 162 23.68 13.72 2.08
N ARG A 163 22.55 13.04 2.33
CA ARG A 163 22.04 12.62 3.65
C ARG A 163 21.68 11.13 3.58
N PHE A 164 22.00 10.39 4.64
CA PHE A 164 22.06 8.93 4.72
C PHE A 164 21.01 8.35 5.66
N GLY A 165 20.40 7.22 5.28
CA GLY A 165 19.70 6.29 6.17
C GLY A 165 20.65 5.21 6.71
N ARG A 166 20.53 4.91 8.01
CA ARG A 166 21.22 3.81 8.71
C ARG A 166 20.35 2.54 8.68
N SER A 167 20.99 1.38 8.50
CA SER A 167 20.57 0.12 9.12
C SER A 167 21.49 -0.12 10.33
N LEU A 168 20.89 -0.48 11.46
CA LEU A 168 21.51 -0.69 12.76
C LEU A 168 21.85 -2.18 12.93
N SER A 169 23.10 -2.49 13.28
CA SER A 169 23.43 -3.69 14.06
C SER A 169 24.16 -3.26 15.34
N TRP A 170 23.66 -3.78 16.46
CA TRP A 170 24.13 -3.50 17.81
C TRP A 170 25.43 -4.26 18.08
N ASN A 171 26.49 -3.54 18.46
CA ASN A 171 27.54 -4.08 19.32
C ASN A 171 27.72 -3.12 20.49
N SER A 172 27.47 -3.62 21.70
CA SER A 172 27.59 -2.87 22.95
C SER A 172 29.01 -2.32 23.14
N PRO A 173 29.20 -1.05 23.57
CA PRO A 173 30.50 -0.58 24.01
C PRO A 173 30.74 -0.89 25.51
N PRO A 174 32.00 -1.08 25.94
CA PRO A 174 32.34 -1.21 27.36
C PRO A 174 32.28 0.15 28.07
N LEU A 175 31.89 0.13 29.35
CA LEU A 175 31.78 1.31 30.21
C LEU A 175 33.15 1.92 30.53
N PRO A 176 33.30 3.26 30.52
CA PRO A 176 34.42 3.94 31.16
C PRO A 176 34.08 4.44 32.58
N ILE A 177 35.11 4.41 33.42
CA ILE A 177 35.17 4.81 34.82
C ILE A 177 35.42 6.33 34.95
N ASN A 178 34.62 6.99 35.80
CA ASN A 178 34.78 8.27 36.53
C ASN A 178 35.37 9.53 35.86
N GLY A 179 34.62 10.64 35.95
CA GLY A 179 35.19 11.94 36.40
C GLY A 179 34.66 13.22 35.72
N SER A 180 33.85 13.97 36.47
CA SER A 180 33.50 15.41 36.38
C SER A 180 32.60 15.96 35.25
N MET A 181 31.65 16.78 35.71
CA MET A 181 30.54 17.47 35.01
C MET A 181 31.00 18.57 34.06
N GLU A 182 30.44 18.58 32.85
CA GLU A 182 30.05 19.80 32.12
C GLU A 182 28.68 19.52 31.48
N GLU A 183 27.68 20.35 31.82
CA GLU A 183 26.35 20.36 31.19
C GLU A 183 26.45 21.18 29.90
N GLU A 184 26.47 20.51 28.74
CA GLU A 184 26.27 21.16 27.44
C GLU A 184 24.91 20.72 26.86
N GLU A 185 24.02 21.69 26.68
CA GLU A 185 22.75 21.54 25.96
C GLU A 185 23.04 21.19 24.49
N GLU A 186 22.92 19.92 24.12
CA GLU A 186 23.11 19.50 22.72
C GLU A 186 21.81 19.68 21.93
N GLU A 187 21.68 20.80 21.22
CA GLU A 187 20.72 20.96 20.13
C GLU A 187 20.92 19.83 19.11
N THR A 188 19.87 19.05 18.87
CA THR A 188 19.90 17.87 18.00
C THR A 188 20.02 18.25 16.52
N PHE A 189 21.21 18.67 16.09
CA PHE A 189 21.56 18.84 14.68
C PHE A 189 22.10 17.50 14.14
N THR A 190 21.37 16.89 13.22
CA THR A 190 21.65 15.55 12.66
C THR A 190 23.01 15.51 11.93
N ARG A 191 24.06 15.08 12.65
CA ARG A 191 25.43 14.89 12.15
C ARG A 191 25.48 13.64 11.26
N VAL A 192 25.45 13.81 9.94
CA VAL A 192 25.70 12.71 8.98
C VAL A 192 27.19 12.32 9.08
N SER A 193 27.48 11.11 9.57
CA SER A 193 28.86 10.60 9.75
C SER A 193 29.62 10.47 8.42
N ALA A 194 30.90 10.82 8.44
CA ALA A 194 31.83 10.71 7.30
C ALA A 194 31.92 9.28 6.73
N MET A 195 31.75 8.25 7.57
CA MET A 195 31.79 6.84 7.15
C MET A 195 30.63 6.46 6.22
N ASN A 196 29.48 7.08 6.42
CA ASN A 196 28.34 6.91 5.54
C ASN A 196 28.70 7.51 4.18
N ARG A 197 29.15 8.77 4.12
CA ARG A 197 29.61 9.45 2.88
C ARG A 197 30.61 8.60 2.09
N PHE A 198 31.55 7.95 2.76
CA PHE A 198 32.56 7.11 2.12
C PHE A 198 31.98 5.86 1.43
N LYS A 199 30.98 5.20 2.03
CA LYS A 199 30.34 4.00 1.43
C LYS A 199 29.58 4.30 0.13
N ASN A 200 28.91 5.46 0.04
CA ASN A 200 28.21 5.83 -1.20
C ASN A 200 29.17 6.31 -2.29
N LEU A 201 30.33 6.88 -1.91
CA LEU A 201 31.38 7.28 -2.86
C LEU A 201 32.02 6.05 -3.51
N ASP A 202 32.35 5.03 -2.73
CA ASP A 202 33.00 3.81 -3.22
C ASP A 202 32.08 3.04 -4.19
N LYS A 203 30.78 2.94 -3.87
CA LYS A 203 29.77 2.31 -4.75
C LYS A 203 29.60 3.00 -6.10
N LYS A 204 29.78 4.32 -6.16
CA LYS A 204 29.57 5.12 -7.37
C LYS A 204 30.79 5.13 -8.30
N ALA A 205 31.98 4.85 -7.76
CA ALA A 205 33.23 4.79 -8.54
C ALA A 205 33.36 3.51 -9.39
N THR A 206 32.59 2.46 -9.09
CA THR A 206 32.62 1.17 -9.81
C THR A 206 31.50 0.97 -10.85
N ALA A 207 30.57 1.92 -11.01
CA ALA A 207 29.44 1.76 -11.93
C ALA A 207 29.80 2.19 -13.35
N SER A 208 29.86 1.25 -14.30
CA SER A 208 29.91 1.52 -15.73
C SER A 208 28.55 2.03 -16.23
N GLU A 209 28.54 2.96 -17.19
CA GLU A 209 27.33 3.61 -17.77
C GLU A 209 26.42 2.66 -18.60
N THR A 210 26.46 1.35 -18.34
CA THR A 210 25.66 0.32 -19.03
C THR A 210 24.93 -0.56 -18.02
N SER A 211 24.32 0.06 -17.01
CA SER A 211 23.47 -0.64 -16.04
C SER A 211 22.04 -0.77 -16.61
N THR A 212 21.48 -1.98 -16.53
CA THR A 212 20.07 -2.28 -16.83
C THR A 212 19.16 -2.05 -15.62
N ASP A 213 19.68 -1.47 -14.54
CA ASP A 213 18.94 -1.30 -13.30
C ASP A 213 17.90 -0.18 -13.41
N LEU A 214 16.72 -0.44 -12.85
CA LEU A 214 15.68 0.56 -12.70
C LEU A 214 16.10 1.61 -11.67
N LYS A 215 15.57 2.83 -11.82
CA LYS A 215 15.78 3.92 -10.85
C LYS A 215 15.06 3.69 -9.51
N THR A 216 14.14 2.74 -9.47
CA THR A 216 13.38 2.33 -8.29
C THR A 216 14.17 1.37 -7.42
N GLN A 217 13.86 1.27 -6.13
CA GLN A 217 14.47 0.32 -5.22
C GLN A 217 14.08 -1.11 -5.58
N HIS A 218 12.83 -1.33 -5.98
CA HIS A 218 12.44 -2.60 -6.61
C HIS A 218 12.94 -2.65 -8.05
N GLN A 219 13.46 -3.80 -8.45
CA GLN A 219 14.03 -4.05 -9.78
C GLN A 219 13.14 -4.94 -10.65
N ASN A 220 11.94 -5.28 -10.15
CA ASN A 220 10.91 -6.01 -10.85
C ASN A 220 9.54 -5.75 -10.17
N THR A 221 8.47 -6.26 -10.77
CA THR A 221 7.09 -6.05 -10.34
C THR A 221 6.90 -6.27 -8.84
N ILE A 222 6.32 -5.28 -8.17
CA ILE A 222 5.87 -5.39 -6.79
C ILE A 222 4.58 -6.21 -6.78
N THR A 223 4.54 -7.31 -6.02
CA THR A 223 3.41 -8.25 -6.02
C THR A 223 2.48 -8.04 -4.83
N GLN A 224 2.97 -7.47 -3.73
CA GLN A 224 2.18 -7.27 -2.52
C GLN A 224 2.54 -5.95 -1.84
N VAL A 225 1.52 -5.29 -1.30
CA VAL A 225 1.63 -4.12 -0.43
C VAL A 225 0.84 -4.42 0.85
N SER A 226 1.43 -4.15 2.02
CA SER A 226 0.77 -4.40 3.31
C SER A 226 1.15 -3.35 4.34
N VAL A 227 0.27 -3.11 5.32
CA VAL A 227 0.62 -2.30 6.50
C VAL A 227 1.58 -3.10 7.36
N TYR A 228 2.77 -2.54 7.63
CA TYR A 228 3.80 -3.17 8.47
C TYR A 228 3.65 -2.78 9.94
N SER A 229 3.31 -1.52 10.22
CA SER A 229 3.09 -1.04 11.58
C SER A 229 1.95 -0.02 11.62
N GLY A 230 1.12 -0.11 12.66
CA GLY A 230 -0.11 0.68 12.78
C GLY A 230 -1.32 -0.10 12.29
N THR A 231 -2.36 0.60 11.86
CA THR A 231 -3.58 0.01 11.30
C THR A 231 -3.91 0.67 9.97
N LYS A 232 -4.90 0.17 9.23
CA LYS A 232 -5.40 0.86 8.04
C LYS A 232 -6.00 2.25 8.36
N ALA A 233 -6.26 2.57 9.63
CA ALA A 233 -6.75 3.89 10.05
C ALA A 233 -5.61 4.90 10.28
N ASP A 234 -4.44 4.40 10.69
CA ASP A 234 -3.23 5.19 11.01
C ASP A 234 -2.01 4.28 10.82
N ALA A 235 -1.57 4.12 9.57
CA ALA A 235 -0.40 3.33 9.26
C ALA A 235 0.86 4.17 9.52
N GLY A 236 1.80 3.63 10.28
CA GLY A 236 3.13 4.23 10.45
C GLY A 236 4.10 3.82 9.33
N LYS A 237 4.02 2.56 8.90
CA LYS A 237 4.91 1.97 7.90
C LYS A 237 4.15 0.98 7.04
N ILE A 238 4.55 0.87 5.79
CA ILE A 238 4.10 -0.18 4.87
C ILE A 238 5.28 -1.06 4.43
N ALA A 239 4.98 -2.28 4.02
CA ALA A 239 5.93 -3.19 3.41
C ALA A 239 5.51 -3.50 1.97
N THR A 240 6.48 -3.57 1.06
CA THR A 240 6.29 -4.06 -0.30
C THR A 240 7.23 -5.22 -0.58
N SER A 241 6.73 -6.24 -1.29
CA SER A 241 7.54 -7.35 -1.77
C SER A 241 7.37 -7.51 -3.27
N GLY A 242 8.44 -7.90 -3.97
CA GLY A 242 8.43 -8.03 -5.43
C GLY A 242 8.97 -9.36 -5.95
N VAL A 243 8.81 -9.57 -7.25
CA VAL A 243 9.37 -10.72 -7.98
C VAL A 243 10.91 -10.69 -7.97
N ASP A 244 11.50 -9.53 -7.72
CA ASP A 244 12.92 -9.32 -7.52
C ASP A 244 13.46 -9.94 -6.21
N GLY A 245 12.59 -10.50 -5.37
CA GLY A 245 12.98 -11.12 -4.09
C GLY A 245 13.22 -10.10 -2.97
N ASN A 246 12.98 -8.82 -3.22
CA ASN A 246 13.16 -7.77 -2.23
C ASN A 246 11.91 -7.61 -1.35
N LEU A 247 12.13 -7.31 -0.07
CA LEU A 247 11.12 -6.82 0.88
C LEU A 247 11.58 -5.46 1.38
N ILE A 248 10.81 -4.41 1.11
CA ILE A 248 11.17 -3.02 1.42
C ILE A 248 10.16 -2.45 2.40
N ILE A 249 10.66 -1.82 3.47
CA ILE A 249 9.86 -1.14 4.50
C ILE A 249 9.90 0.36 4.23
N TRP A 250 8.74 0.97 4.10
CA TRP A 250 8.57 2.39 3.84
C TRP A 250 8.01 3.08 5.08
N ASP A 251 8.74 4.09 5.59
CA ASP A 251 8.30 4.90 6.72
C ASP A 251 7.50 6.10 6.24
N LEU A 252 6.18 6.08 6.48
CA LEU A 252 5.25 7.05 5.90
C LEU A 252 5.53 8.47 6.39
N LYS A 253 5.85 8.64 7.67
CA LYS A 253 6.21 9.95 8.26
C LYS A 253 7.51 10.51 7.67
N SER A 254 8.48 9.64 7.39
CA SER A 254 9.73 10.04 6.75
C SER A 254 9.50 10.42 5.29
N LEU A 255 8.64 9.68 4.57
CA LEU A 255 8.29 9.97 3.19
C LEU A 255 7.58 11.32 3.06
N GLU A 256 6.56 11.60 3.87
CA GLU A 256 5.85 12.90 3.89
C GLU A 256 6.80 14.09 4.11
N LYS A 257 7.83 13.93 4.95
CA LYS A 257 8.82 14.98 5.18
C LYS A 257 9.79 15.16 4.01
N SER A 258 10.04 14.10 3.23
CA SER A 258 11.09 14.07 2.21
C SER A 258 10.58 14.38 0.80
N ILE A 259 9.29 14.19 0.54
CA ILE A 259 8.68 14.36 -0.77
C ILE A 259 7.79 15.60 -0.74
N GLN A 260 8.18 16.63 -1.50
CA GLN A 260 7.41 17.87 -1.57
C GLN A 260 6.00 17.61 -2.12
N GLY A 261 4.99 18.07 -1.40
CA GLY A 261 3.59 17.93 -1.81
C GLY A 261 2.94 16.59 -1.46
N LEU A 262 3.70 15.62 -0.96
CA LEU A 262 3.13 14.38 -0.43
C LEU A 262 2.42 14.67 0.91
N LYS A 263 1.11 14.45 0.95
CA LYS A 263 0.31 14.57 2.17
C LYS A 263 -0.55 13.33 2.33
N ILE A 264 -0.43 12.68 3.48
CA ILE A 264 -1.27 11.57 3.90
C ILE A 264 -2.33 12.16 4.83
N SER A 265 -3.59 11.99 4.45
CA SER A 265 -4.78 12.52 5.15
C SER A 265 -5.69 11.41 5.62
#